data_AF-A0A8C8CLC7-F1
#
_entry.id   AF-A0A8C8CLC7-F1
#
_cell.length_a   1.000
_cell.length_b   1.000
_cell.length_c   1.000
_cell.angle_alpha   90.00
_cell.angle_beta   90.00
_cell.angle_gamma   90.00
#
_symmetry.space_group_name_H-M   'P 1'
#
loop_
_entity.id
_entity.type
_entity.pdbx_description
1 polymer ?
#
loop_
_entity_poly.entity_id
_entity_poly.type
_entity_poly.pdbx_seq_one_letter_code
_entity_poly.pdbx_strand_id
1 'polypeptide(L)'
;MYLSLWVPSLNFRPSSLQLLSVSLVVVFYHSISVMSWTTKVLKLIVLAGVSVLIVMYLRQWMANKHYVFTKEDVAVLAKRYAGQDHDQAFSKVVVELRRKYPGHILPDEDLQWVFVNAGGWMGSMCLLHASLTEYVLLFGTAVDTGGHSGRYWAEISDTIISGTFRQWKEGSTKSEMYYPGDTIVHTVGEATSVQWSAGTWMVEYGRGFIPSTLGFALADTLFSTQDFLTMFYTIRVYAKGMLLEANTLLTEAGVF
;
A
#
# COMPACT_ATOMS: atom_id res chain seq x y z
N MET A 1 91.17 38.72 20.33
CA MET A 1 90.56 39.14 19.05
C MET A 1 89.16 38.55 19.02
N TYR A 2 88.15 39.35 19.41
CA TYR A 2 86.72 39.00 19.43
C TYR A 2 86.10 39.49 18.13
N LEU A 3 85.22 38.72 17.47
CA LEU A 3 84.15 39.28 16.65
C LEU A 3 83.00 38.28 16.41
N SER A 4 81.83 38.74 16.82
CA SER A 4 80.48 38.19 16.73
C SER A 4 79.94 38.16 15.30
N LEU A 5 79.22 37.09 14.95
CA LEU A 5 78.47 36.97 13.68
C LEU A 5 77.10 37.65 13.79
N TRP A 6 76.80 38.51 12.81
CA TRP A 6 75.57 39.27 12.62
C TRP A 6 74.71 38.57 11.56
N VAL A 7 73.40 38.37 11.83
CA VAL A 7 72.44 37.78 10.87
C VAL A 7 71.55 38.91 10.32
N PRO A 8 71.52 39.18 9.00
CA PRO A 8 70.55 40.08 8.40
C PRO A 8 69.30 39.31 7.93
N SER A 9 68.14 39.85 8.29
CA SER A 9 66.81 39.49 7.79
C SER A 9 66.61 39.94 6.34
N LEU A 10 66.32 39.00 5.44
CA LEU A 10 65.95 39.28 4.05
C LEU A 10 64.43 39.40 3.91
N ASN A 11 63.95 40.62 3.66
CA ASN A 11 62.59 40.92 3.24
C ASN A 11 62.36 40.44 1.79
N PHE A 12 61.56 39.39 1.61
CA PHE A 12 61.07 38.96 0.30
C PHE A 12 59.75 39.69 -0.02
N ARG A 13 59.75 40.56 -1.05
CA ARG A 13 58.51 41.01 -1.72
C ARG A 13 58.23 40.08 -2.91
N PRO A 14 57.04 39.48 -3.03
CA PRO A 14 56.72 38.63 -4.17
C PRO A 14 56.53 39.46 -5.45
N SER A 15 56.92 38.87 -6.58
CA SER A 15 56.87 39.49 -7.91
C SER A 15 55.46 39.41 -8.51
N SER A 16 55.13 40.35 -9.40
CA SER A 16 53.83 40.50 -10.08
C SER A 16 53.35 39.25 -10.84
N LEU A 17 54.26 38.38 -11.25
CA LEU A 17 53.95 37.08 -11.89
C LEU A 17 53.42 36.02 -10.90
N GLN A 18 53.80 36.06 -9.62
CA GLN A 18 53.26 35.15 -8.60
C GLN A 18 51.82 35.52 -8.19
N LEU A 19 51.44 36.80 -8.32
CA LEU A 19 50.07 37.23 -8.05
C LEU A 19 49.10 36.79 -9.16
N LEU A 20 49.52 36.84 -10.43
CA LEU A 20 48.70 36.40 -11.57
C LEU A 20 48.41 34.89 -11.59
N SER A 21 49.37 34.05 -11.18
CA SER A 21 49.17 32.60 -11.12
C SER A 21 48.24 32.18 -9.98
N VAL A 22 48.31 32.85 -8.82
CA VAL A 22 47.39 32.61 -7.69
C VAL A 22 45.97 33.06 -8.05
N SER A 23 45.80 34.19 -8.74
CA SER A 23 44.48 34.65 -9.18
C SER A 23 43.80 33.72 -10.18
N LEU A 24 44.54 33.17 -11.15
CA LEU A 24 44.00 32.22 -12.13
C LEU A 24 43.59 30.88 -11.50
N VAL A 25 44.38 30.37 -10.55
CA VAL A 25 44.06 29.14 -9.80
C VAL A 25 42.83 29.35 -8.91
N VAL A 26 42.70 30.50 -8.24
CA VAL A 26 41.53 30.83 -7.41
C VAL A 26 40.27 30.98 -8.27
N VAL A 27 40.35 31.60 -9.44
CA VAL A 27 39.21 31.72 -10.38
C VAL A 27 38.82 30.36 -10.97
N PHE A 28 39.77 29.48 -11.28
CA PHE A 28 39.48 28.12 -11.75
C PHE A 28 38.88 27.25 -10.65
N TYR A 29 39.38 27.32 -9.41
CA TYR A 29 38.82 26.57 -8.27
C TYR A 29 37.43 27.07 -7.87
N HIS A 30 37.16 28.38 -7.99
CA HIS A 30 35.84 28.95 -7.75
C HIS A 30 34.84 28.59 -8.87
N SER A 31 35.30 28.54 -10.13
CA SER A 31 34.48 28.12 -11.27
C SER A 31 34.12 26.62 -11.22
N ILE A 32 35.03 25.77 -10.72
CA ILE A 32 34.80 24.32 -10.56
C ILE A 32 33.91 24.01 -9.34
N SER A 33 33.93 24.82 -8.27
CA SER A 33 33.11 24.57 -7.06
C SER A 33 31.65 25.03 -7.21
N VAL A 34 31.37 26.02 -8.06
CA VAL A 34 30.00 26.51 -8.31
C VAL A 34 29.18 25.53 -9.17
N MET A 35 29.84 24.67 -9.95
CA MET A 35 29.23 23.60 -10.73
C MET A 35 28.91 22.32 -9.91
N SER A 36 28.97 22.40 -8.57
CA SER A 36 28.66 21.30 -7.63
C SER A 36 27.37 21.52 -6.83
N TRP A 37 26.93 22.77 -6.63
CA TRP A 37 25.72 23.08 -5.84
C TRP A 37 24.52 23.41 -6.72
N THR A 38 24.70 24.27 -7.72
CA THR A 38 23.65 24.71 -8.65
C THR A 38 23.04 23.54 -9.43
N THR A 39 23.86 22.62 -9.93
CA THR A 39 23.45 21.37 -10.59
C THR A 39 22.76 20.39 -9.64
N LYS A 40 23.15 20.32 -8.35
CA LYS A 40 22.45 19.50 -7.34
C LYS A 40 21.08 20.07 -7.04
N VAL A 41 20.99 21.38 -6.82
CA VAL A 41 19.72 22.09 -6.62
C VAL A 41 18.83 21.93 -7.85
N LEU A 42 19.37 22.10 -9.06
CA LEU A 42 18.61 21.89 -10.29
C LEU A 42 18.11 20.44 -10.42
N LYS A 43 18.95 19.44 -10.13
CA LYS A 43 18.54 18.03 -10.12
C LYS A 43 17.43 17.77 -9.09
N LEU A 44 17.51 18.37 -7.90
CA LEU A 44 16.46 18.25 -6.88
C LEU A 44 15.16 18.92 -7.31
N ILE A 45 15.23 20.10 -7.93
CA ILE A 45 14.06 20.80 -8.48
C ILE A 45 13.44 19.97 -9.60
N VAL A 46 14.24 19.43 -10.51
CA VAL A 46 13.76 18.55 -11.59
C VAL A 46 13.14 17.29 -11.00
N LEU A 47 13.79 16.64 -10.03
CA LEU A 47 13.26 15.45 -9.36
C LEU A 47 11.93 15.75 -8.66
N ALA A 48 11.84 16.87 -7.94
CA ALA A 48 10.61 17.31 -7.28
C ALA A 48 9.51 17.60 -8.31
N GLY A 49 9.84 18.32 -9.39
CA GLY A 49 8.91 18.60 -10.49
C GLY A 49 8.40 17.34 -11.16
N VAL A 50 9.29 16.39 -11.50
CA VAL A 50 8.93 15.08 -12.06
C VAL A 50 8.07 14.29 -11.07
N SER A 51 8.41 14.29 -9.78
CA SER A 51 7.64 13.61 -8.73
C SER A 51 6.22 14.18 -8.62
N VAL A 52 6.07 15.51 -8.65
CA VAL A 52 4.77 16.19 -8.66
C VAL A 52 3.97 15.80 -9.90
N LEU A 53 4.60 15.81 -11.09
CA LEU A 53 3.93 15.40 -12.33
C LEU A 53 3.50 13.93 -12.30
N ILE A 54 4.31 13.03 -11.77
CA ILE A 54 3.96 11.62 -11.57
C ILE A 54 2.76 11.50 -10.63
N VAL A 55 2.77 12.18 -9.49
CA VAL A 55 1.65 12.17 -8.53
C VAL A 55 0.37 12.71 -9.16
N MET A 56 0.46 13.81 -9.93
CA MET A 56 -0.68 14.38 -10.64
C MET A 56 -1.22 13.42 -11.70
N TYR A 57 -0.34 12.79 -12.48
CA TYR A 57 -0.72 11.79 -13.48
C TYR A 57 -1.40 10.59 -12.83
N LEU A 58 -0.82 10.04 -11.76
CA LEU A 58 -1.40 8.90 -11.02
C LEU A 58 -2.76 9.26 -10.41
N ARG A 59 -2.90 10.47 -9.85
CA ARG A 59 -4.21 10.96 -9.35
C ARG A 59 -5.24 11.04 -10.47
N GLN A 60 -4.86 11.60 -11.63
CA GLN A 60 -5.77 11.70 -12.78
C GLN A 60 -6.14 10.32 -13.33
N TRP A 61 -5.17 9.39 -13.39
CA TRP A 61 -5.42 8.02 -13.82
C TRP A 61 -6.39 7.30 -12.88
N MET A 62 -6.16 7.39 -11.56
CA MET A 62 -7.06 6.82 -10.54
C MET A 62 -8.47 7.40 -10.59
N ALA A 63 -8.61 8.67 -10.98
CA ALA A 63 -9.90 9.35 -11.08
C ALA A 63 -10.72 8.93 -12.31
N ASN A 64 -10.07 8.56 -13.43
CA ASN A 64 -10.75 8.23 -14.69
C ASN A 64 -10.73 6.74 -15.03
N LYS A 65 -10.04 5.92 -14.24
CA LYS A 65 -9.98 4.49 -14.45
C LYS A 65 -11.37 3.85 -14.28
N HIS A 66 -11.68 2.88 -15.14
CA HIS A 66 -12.82 1.99 -14.95
C HIS A 66 -12.49 0.89 -13.95
N TYR A 67 -13.42 0.68 -13.03
CA TYR A 67 -13.32 -0.34 -11.99
C TYR A 67 -14.14 -1.55 -12.40
N VAL A 68 -13.64 -2.75 -12.12
CA VAL A 68 -14.30 -4.01 -12.48
C VAL A 68 -15.58 -4.16 -11.66
N PHE A 69 -15.52 -3.81 -10.37
CA PHE A 69 -16.64 -3.94 -9.45
C PHE A 69 -17.22 -2.58 -9.07
N THR A 70 -18.49 -2.58 -8.67
CA THR A 70 -19.07 -1.46 -7.93
C THR A 70 -19.22 -1.87 -6.46
N LYS A 71 -19.08 -0.90 -5.54
CA LYS A 71 -19.16 -1.14 -4.10
C LYS A 71 -20.53 -1.72 -3.74
N GLU A 72 -21.55 -1.17 -4.37
CA GLU A 72 -22.96 -1.53 -4.20
C GLU A 72 -23.21 -2.96 -4.70
N ASP A 73 -22.62 -3.36 -5.82
CA ASP A 73 -22.82 -4.70 -6.37
C ASP A 73 -22.29 -5.79 -5.45
N VAL A 74 -21.07 -5.64 -4.93
CA VAL A 74 -20.49 -6.62 -4.00
C VAL A 74 -21.29 -6.69 -2.71
N ALA A 75 -21.65 -5.53 -2.15
CA ALA A 75 -22.46 -5.44 -0.94
C ALA A 75 -23.85 -6.07 -1.12
N VAL A 76 -24.59 -5.71 -2.18
CA VAL A 76 -25.93 -6.26 -2.46
C VAL A 76 -25.88 -7.77 -2.66
N LEU A 77 -24.84 -8.27 -3.34
CA LEU A 77 -24.67 -9.70 -3.53
C LEU A 77 -24.42 -10.43 -2.20
N ALA A 78 -23.50 -9.94 -1.38
CA ALA A 78 -23.20 -10.53 -0.07
C ALA A 78 -24.42 -10.47 0.86
N LYS A 79 -25.14 -9.34 0.91
CA LYS A 79 -26.36 -9.18 1.72
C LYS A 79 -27.44 -10.21 1.42
N ARG A 80 -27.56 -10.65 0.17
CA ARG A 80 -28.55 -11.67 -0.23
C ARG A 80 -28.34 -13.00 0.51
N TYR A 81 -27.10 -13.31 0.89
CA TYR A 81 -26.74 -14.56 1.54
C TYR A 81 -26.42 -14.39 3.03
N ALA A 82 -26.58 -13.18 3.58
CA ALA A 82 -26.38 -12.92 5.00
C ALA A 82 -27.39 -13.71 5.86
N GLY A 83 -26.92 -14.16 7.03
CA GLY A 83 -27.69 -14.98 7.96
C GLY A 83 -27.78 -16.47 7.60
N GLN A 84 -27.25 -16.88 6.44
CA GLN A 84 -27.05 -18.30 6.12
C GLN A 84 -25.77 -18.83 6.76
N ASP A 85 -25.58 -20.15 6.72
CA ASP A 85 -24.29 -20.74 7.00
C ASP A 85 -23.21 -20.17 6.05
N HIS A 86 -22.08 -19.76 6.62
CA HIS A 86 -21.04 -19.01 5.92
C HIS A 86 -20.40 -19.80 4.77
N ASP A 87 -20.19 -21.11 4.90
CA ASP A 87 -19.64 -21.95 3.83
C ASP A 87 -20.58 -21.99 2.61
N GLN A 88 -21.88 -22.15 2.86
CA GLN A 88 -22.90 -22.13 1.81
C GLN A 88 -23.05 -20.74 1.19
N ALA A 89 -23.02 -19.68 2.00
CA ALA A 89 -23.10 -18.31 1.54
C ALA A 89 -21.91 -17.95 0.64
N PHE A 90 -20.68 -18.27 1.08
CA PHE A 90 -19.46 -18.04 0.32
C PHE A 90 -19.46 -18.77 -1.02
N SER A 91 -19.86 -20.04 -1.05
CA SER A 91 -19.99 -20.80 -2.29
C SER A 91 -20.92 -20.12 -3.30
N LYS A 92 -22.07 -19.61 -2.84
CA LYS A 92 -23.03 -18.89 -3.70
C LYS A 92 -22.51 -17.53 -4.15
N VAL A 93 -21.84 -16.79 -3.27
CA VAL A 93 -21.19 -15.50 -3.60
C VAL A 93 -20.15 -15.70 -4.69
N VAL A 94 -19.26 -16.69 -4.56
CA VAL A 94 -18.22 -16.98 -5.55
C VAL A 94 -18.82 -17.33 -6.90
N VAL A 95 -19.86 -18.19 -6.93
CA VAL A 95 -20.55 -18.56 -8.18
C VAL A 95 -21.18 -17.35 -8.88
N GLU A 96 -21.89 -16.50 -8.14
CA GLU A 96 -22.53 -15.32 -8.72
C GLU A 96 -21.51 -14.27 -9.16
N LEU A 97 -20.42 -14.07 -8.41
CA LEU A 97 -19.33 -13.18 -8.83
C LEU A 97 -18.69 -13.67 -10.12
N ARG A 98 -18.39 -14.97 -10.24
CA ARG A 98 -17.85 -15.56 -11.49
C ARG A 98 -18.81 -15.39 -12.67
N ARG A 99 -20.10 -15.57 -12.43
CA ARG A 99 -21.14 -15.40 -13.46
C ARG A 99 -21.23 -13.95 -13.94
N LYS A 100 -21.11 -12.99 -13.01
CA LYS A 100 -21.26 -11.56 -13.31
C LYS A 100 -19.98 -10.92 -13.86
N TYR A 101 -18.82 -11.38 -13.41
CA TYR A 101 -17.49 -10.86 -13.75
C TYR A 101 -16.59 -12.00 -14.26
N PRO A 102 -16.89 -12.57 -15.44
CA PRO A 102 -16.12 -13.69 -15.99
C PRO A 102 -14.66 -13.28 -16.20
N GLY A 103 -13.72 -14.14 -15.79
CA GLY A 103 -12.27 -13.86 -15.92
C GLY A 103 -11.67 -12.99 -14.82
N HIS A 104 -12.46 -12.48 -13.87
CA HIS A 104 -11.96 -11.60 -12.80
C HIS A 104 -11.92 -12.23 -11.41
N ILE A 105 -12.35 -13.49 -11.28
CA ILE A 105 -12.35 -14.24 -10.02
C ILE A 105 -11.41 -15.44 -10.17
N LEU A 106 -10.52 -15.64 -9.19
CA LEU A 106 -9.57 -16.75 -9.14
C LEU A 106 -10.26 -18.11 -9.31
N PRO A 107 -9.65 -19.07 -10.03
CA PRO A 107 -10.17 -20.42 -10.19
C PRO A 107 -10.09 -21.20 -8.87
N ASP A 108 -10.86 -22.28 -8.74
CA ASP A 108 -10.97 -23.06 -7.50
C ASP A 108 -9.63 -23.64 -7.04
N GLU A 109 -8.74 -24.03 -7.96
CA GLU A 109 -7.39 -24.50 -7.62
C GLU A 109 -6.49 -23.44 -6.96
N ASP A 110 -6.86 -22.16 -7.09
CA ASP A 110 -6.10 -21.03 -6.57
C ASP A 110 -6.75 -20.41 -5.32
N LEU A 111 -7.99 -20.79 -5.00
CA LEU A 111 -8.66 -20.37 -3.77
C LEU A 111 -8.01 -21.06 -2.56
N GLN A 112 -7.54 -20.25 -1.63
CA GLN A 112 -6.84 -20.72 -0.44
C GLN A 112 -7.18 -19.83 0.75
N TRP A 113 -7.53 -20.46 1.87
CA TRP A 113 -7.61 -19.78 3.16
C TRP A 113 -6.20 -19.56 3.71
N VAL A 114 -5.88 -18.30 4.02
CA VAL A 114 -4.59 -17.86 4.56
C VAL A 114 -4.87 -17.06 5.83
N PHE A 115 -4.05 -17.23 6.87
CA PHE A 115 -4.18 -16.40 8.06
C PHE A 115 -3.73 -14.96 7.79
N VAL A 116 -4.34 -14.01 8.50
CA VAL A 116 -3.99 -12.59 8.45
C VAL A 116 -3.75 -12.13 9.88
N ASN A 117 -2.55 -11.63 10.16
CA ASN A 117 -2.19 -11.04 11.43
C ASN A 117 -1.78 -9.59 11.17
N ALA A 118 -2.58 -8.65 11.67
CA ALA A 118 -2.34 -7.22 11.52
C ALA A 118 -3.04 -6.41 12.61
N GLY A 119 -2.48 -5.27 12.99
CA GLY A 119 -3.10 -4.35 13.95
C GLY A 119 -3.44 -4.96 15.32
N GLY A 120 -2.81 -6.07 15.71
CA GLY A 120 -3.09 -6.82 16.93
C GLY A 120 -4.22 -7.84 16.82
N TRP A 121 -4.97 -7.88 15.72
CA TRP A 121 -6.01 -8.89 15.47
C TRP A 121 -5.52 -10.02 14.57
N MET A 122 -6.28 -11.11 14.57
CA MET A 122 -6.02 -12.30 13.76
C MET A 122 -7.32 -12.78 13.10
N GLY A 123 -7.28 -13.01 11.80
CA GLY A 123 -8.37 -13.61 11.04
C GLY A 123 -7.85 -14.52 9.94
N SER A 124 -8.73 -14.96 9.05
CA SER A 124 -8.39 -15.69 7.85
C SER A 124 -9.07 -15.08 6.64
N MET A 125 -8.36 -15.03 5.52
CA MET A 125 -8.86 -14.54 4.25
C MET A 125 -8.80 -15.62 3.17
N CYS A 126 -9.73 -15.57 2.23
CA CYS A 126 -9.68 -16.25 0.95
C CYS A 126 -9.84 -15.21 -0.16
N LEU A 127 -8.75 -14.93 -0.88
CA LEU A 127 -8.73 -13.91 -1.93
C LEU A 127 -9.48 -14.41 -3.17
N LEU A 128 -10.41 -13.60 -3.68
CA LEU A 128 -11.21 -13.91 -4.86
C LEU A 128 -10.73 -13.13 -6.09
N HIS A 129 -10.45 -11.83 -5.92
CA HIS A 129 -9.95 -10.93 -6.95
C HIS A 129 -8.84 -10.06 -6.38
N ALA A 130 -7.81 -9.77 -7.17
CA ALA A 130 -6.80 -8.79 -6.83
C ALA A 130 -6.19 -8.12 -8.06
N SER A 131 -6.16 -6.80 -8.04
CA SER A 131 -5.47 -5.94 -8.99
C SER A 131 -4.70 -4.84 -8.23
N LEU A 132 -4.01 -3.96 -8.96
CA LEU A 132 -3.36 -2.78 -8.35
C LEU A 132 -4.34 -1.85 -7.65
N THR A 133 -5.62 -1.89 -8.03
CA THR A 133 -6.61 -0.89 -7.60
C THR A 133 -7.83 -1.44 -6.88
N GLU A 134 -8.06 -2.74 -6.98
CA GLU A 134 -9.22 -3.42 -6.42
C GLU A 134 -8.82 -4.77 -5.83
N TYR A 135 -9.49 -5.18 -4.76
CA TYR A 135 -9.51 -6.58 -4.35
C TYR A 135 -10.91 -6.96 -3.85
N VAL A 136 -11.25 -8.24 -3.98
CA VAL A 136 -12.41 -8.85 -3.33
C VAL A 136 -11.90 -10.08 -2.59
N LEU A 137 -12.25 -10.23 -1.32
CA LEU A 137 -11.91 -11.40 -0.53
C LEU A 137 -13.04 -11.80 0.42
N LEU A 138 -13.00 -13.04 0.84
CA LEU A 138 -13.78 -13.54 1.96
C LEU A 138 -12.91 -13.40 3.20
N PHE A 139 -13.42 -12.83 4.27
CA PHE A 139 -12.69 -12.66 5.52
C PHE A 139 -13.51 -13.16 6.69
N GLY A 140 -12.84 -13.63 7.73
CA GLY A 140 -13.50 -13.85 9.01
C GLY A 140 -12.60 -14.48 10.06
N THR A 141 -13.22 -14.85 11.16
CA THR A 141 -12.54 -15.50 12.28
C THR A 141 -13.48 -16.48 13.00
N ALA A 142 -12.92 -17.62 13.39
CA ALA A 142 -13.61 -18.61 14.22
C ALA A 142 -13.48 -18.32 15.73
N VAL A 143 -12.65 -17.35 16.13
CA VAL A 143 -12.42 -16.94 17.52
C VAL A 143 -12.56 -15.43 17.69
N ASP A 144 -12.81 -14.97 18.91
CA ASP A 144 -12.86 -13.53 19.18
C ASP A 144 -11.51 -12.87 18.88
N THR A 145 -11.56 -11.71 18.23
CA THR A 145 -10.35 -10.93 17.95
C THR A 145 -10.67 -9.44 17.88
N GLY A 146 -9.68 -8.59 18.10
CA GLY A 146 -9.84 -7.15 18.00
C GLY A 146 -8.51 -6.42 18.00
N GLY A 147 -8.51 -5.20 17.48
CA GLY A 147 -7.30 -4.41 17.32
C GLY A 147 -7.54 -3.14 16.53
N HIS A 148 -6.50 -2.69 15.83
CA HIS A 148 -6.50 -1.48 15.01
C HIS A 148 -6.91 -1.80 13.57
N SER A 149 -7.83 -1.05 12.97
CA SER A 149 -8.29 -1.32 11.59
C SER A 149 -7.25 -1.02 10.51
N GLY A 150 -6.36 -0.06 10.75
CA GLY A 150 -5.35 0.41 9.80
C GLY A 150 -5.74 1.74 9.16
N ARG A 151 -4.76 2.43 8.55
CA ARG A 151 -5.01 3.63 7.72
C ARG A 151 -4.57 3.34 6.30
N TYR A 152 -5.54 3.23 5.40
CA TYR A 152 -5.29 2.81 4.03
C TYR A 152 -5.39 3.97 3.05
N TRP A 153 -4.63 3.89 1.95
CA TRP A 153 -4.90 4.68 0.74
C TRP A 153 -5.91 3.95 -0.16
N ALA A 154 -6.88 3.32 0.47
CA ALA A 154 -7.99 2.61 -0.13
C ALA A 154 -9.22 2.76 0.76
N GLU A 155 -10.38 2.75 0.13
CA GLU A 155 -11.65 2.60 0.81
C GLU A 155 -11.99 1.11 0.87
N ILE A 156 -12.38 0.63 2.05
CA ILE A 156 -12.73 -0.77 2.28
C ILE A 156 -14.22 -0.84 2.65
N SER A 157 -14.94 -1.80 2.09
CA SER A 157 -16.32 -2.08 2.43
C SER A 157 -16.49 -3.54 2.83
N ASP A 158 -16.97 -3.76 4.05
CA ASP A 158 -17.17 -5.07 4.67
C ASP A 158 -18.65 -5.37 4.78
N THR A 159 -19.12 -6.44 4.15
CA THR A 159 -20.52 -6.88 4.28
C THR A 159 -20.60 -8.18 5.07
N ILE A 160 -21.26 -8.12 6.23
CA ILE A 160 -21.30 -9.22 7.19
C ILE A 160 -22.25 -10.32 6.70
N ILE A 161 -21.75 -11.55 6.66
CA ILE A 161 -22.52 -12.77 6.36
C ILE A 161 -23.01 -13.43 7.66
N SER A 162 -22.17 -13.52 8.68
CA SER A 162 -22.50 -14.10 9.99
C SER A 162 -21.70 -13.43 11.11
N GLY A 163 -22.11 -13.64 12.36
CA GLY A 163 -21.45 -13.11 13.55
C GLY A 163 -21.73 -11.62 13.81
N THR A 164 -20.81 -10.93 14.51
CA THR A 164 -20.97 -9.53 14.88
C THR A 164 -19.66 -8.77 14.76
N PHE A 165 -19.75 -7.50 14.35
CA PHE A 165 -18.60 -6.61 14.19
C PHE A 165 -18.81 -5.34 15.02
N ARG A 166 -17.84 -4.97 15.85
CA ARG A 166 -17.84 -3.73 16.63
C ARG A 166 -16.85 -2.76 16.03
N GLN A 167 -17.29 -1.53 15.84
CA GLN A 167 -16.43 -0.43 15.42
C GLN A 167 -16.42 0.68 16.47
N TRP A 168 -15.25 1.14 16.85
CA TRP A 168 -15.07 2.35 17.65
C TRP A 168 -14.23 3.35 16.86
N LYS A 169 -14.86 4.46 16.45
CA LYS A 169 -14.23 5.49 15.62
C LYS A 169 -13.32 6.40 16.43
N GLU A 170 -12.17 6.76 15.86
CA GLU A 170 -11.25 7.75 16.42
C GLU A 170 -12.00 9.06 16.75
N GLY A 171 -11.71 9.64 17.92
CA GLY A 171 -12.34 10.87 18.40
C GLY A 171 -13.70 10.69 19.08
N SER A 172 -14.26 9.49 19.12
CA SER A 172 -15.50 9.19 19.85
C SER A 172 -15.23 8.45 21.17
N THR A 173 -16.23 8.41 22.05
CA THR A 173 -16.21 7.61 23.30
C THR A 173 -17.23 6.46 23.29
N LYS A 174 -17.80 6.16 22.11
CA LYS A 174 -18.85 5.15 21.92
C LYS A 174 -18.48 4.24 20.76
N SER A 175 -18.92 3.00 20.86
CA SER A 175 -18.78 2.02 19.78
C SER A 175 -20.13 1.66 19.20
N GLU A 176 -20.13 1.19 17.96
CA GLU A 176 -21.29 0.74 17.20
C GLU A 176 -21.15 -0.76 16.91
N MET A 177 -22.28 -1.46 16.96
CA MET A 177 -22.36 -2.91 16.73
C MET A 177 -23.12 -3.16 15.43
N TYR A 178 -22.53 -3.98 14.57
CA TYR A 178 -23.04 -4.34 13.25
C TYR A 178 -23.32 -5.84 13.18
N TYR A 179 -24.30 -6.21 12.36
CA TYR A 179 -24.92 -7.54 12.29
C TYR A 179 -24.95 -8.07 10.84
N PRO A 180 -25.28 -9.36 10.63
CA PRO A 180 -25.40 -9.92 9.29
C PRO A 180 -26.33 -9.11 8.38
N GLY A 181 -25.84 -8.75 7.20
CA GLY A 181 -26.53 -7.89 6.23
C GLY A 181 -26.14 -6.41 6.30
N ASP A 182 -25.46 -5.99 7.37
CA ASP A 182 -24.86 -4.65 7.44
C ASP A 182 -23.62 -4.57 6.54
N THR A 183 -23.39 -3.36 6.00
CA THR A 183 -22.14 -3.02 5.31
C THR A 183 -21.45 -1.89 6.04
N ILE A 184 -20.21 -2.12 6.45
CA ILE A 184 -19.35 -1.14 7.09
C ILE A 184 -18.45 -0.55 6.01
N VAL A 185 -18.35 0.77 5.96
CA VAL A 185 -17.46 1.47 5.02
C VAL A 185 -16.35 2.15 5.83
N HIS A 186 -15.11 1.74 5.57
CA HIS A 186 -13.89 2.32 6.12
C HIS A 186 -13.27 3.24 5.08
N THR A 187 -13.34 4.55 5.33
CA THR A 187 -12.93 5.56 4.35
C THR A 187 -11.41 5.74 4.29
N VAL A 188 -10.93 6.31 3.19
CA VAL A 188 -9.49 6.52 2.96
C VAL A 188 -8.88 7.34 4.11
N GLY A 189 -7.87 6.77 4.76
CA GLY A 189 -7.15 7.40 5.87
C GLY A 189 -7.87 7.38 7.22
N GLU A 190 -9.08 6.84 7.32
CA GLU A 190 -9.78 6.64 8.60
C GLU A 190 -9.04 5.62 9.49
N ALA A 191 -9.19 5.74 10.80
CA ALA A 191 -8.70 4.77 11.77
C ALA A 191 -9.80 4.47 12.80
N THR A 192 -9.96 3.18 13.11
CA THR A 192 -10.98 2.68 14.03
C THR A 192 -10.39 1.54 14.86
N SER A 193 -10.89 1.37 16.08
CA SER A 193 -10.70 0.13 16.82
C SER A 193 -11.82 -0.82 16.43
N VAL A 194 -11.46 -2.07 16.14
CA VAL A 194 -12.35 -3.08 15.58
C VAL A 194 -12.34 -4.32 16.43
N GLN A 195 -13.48 -5.00 16.50
CA GLN A 195 -13.61 -6.29 17.17
C GLN A 195 -14.57 -7.17 16.38
N TRP A 196 -14.17 -8.40 16.12
CA TRP A 196 -15.01 -9.44 15.56
C TRP A 196 -15.29 -10.47 16.66
N SER A 197 -16.55 -10.88 16.80
CA SER A 197 -16.87 -12.03 17.65
C SER A 197 -16.51 -13.35 16.94
N ALA A 198 -16.32 -14.43 17.69
CA ALA A 198 -16.17 -15.77 17.15
C ALA A 198 -17.30 -16.11 16.15
N GLY A 199 -16.95 -16.66 14.99
CA GLY A 199 -17.91 -17.01 13.93
C GLY A 199 -18.34 -15.83 13.05
N THR A 200 -17.58 -14.73 13.07
CA THR A 200 -17.85 -13.57 12.20
C THR A 200 -17.17 -13.76 10.86
N TRP A 201 -17.98 -13.72 9.79
CA TRP A 201 -17.56 -13.94 8.41
C TRP A 201 -18.19 -12.88 7.51
N MET A 202 -17.43 -12.38 6.54
CA MET A 202 -17.81 -11.25 5.69
C MET A 202 -17.20 -11.34 4.30
N VAL A 203 -17.80 -10.61 3.37
CA VAL A 203 -17.22 -10.31 2.06
C VAL A 203 -16.65 -8.90 2.12
N GLU A 204 -15.37 -8.76 1.81
CA GLU A 204 -14.63 -7.50 1.84
C GLU A 204 -14.28 -7.08 0.41
N TYR A 205 -14.55 -5.81 0.10
CA TYR A 205 -14.15 -5.18 -1.16
C TYR A 205 -13.30 -3.94 -0.86
N GLY A 206 -12.11 -3.87 -1.44
CA GLY A 206 -11.22 -2.72 -1.32
C GLY A 206 -11.00 -2.02 -2.65
N ARG A 207 -10.98 -0.68 -2.62
CA ARG A 207 -10.78 0.18 -3.79
C ARG A 207 -9.81 1.32 -3.47
N GLY A 208 -8.67 1.39 -4.17
CA GLY A 208 -7.66 2.42 -3.95
C GLY A 208 -6.28 1.99 -4.44
N PHE A 209 -5.21 2.27 -3.70
CA PHE A 209 -3.87 1.76 -4.02
C PHE A 209 -3.58 0.50 -3.20
N ILE A 210 -4.00 -0.66 -3.70
CA ILE A 210 -3.98 -1.93 -2.95
C ILE A 210 -2.58 -2.35 -2.46
N PRO A 211 -1.49 -2.18 -3.23
CA PRO A 211 -0.16 -2.49 -2.72
C PRO A 211 0.22 -1.76 -1.41
N SER A 212 -0.37 -0.59 -1.14
CA SER A 212 -0.12 0.12 0.13
C SER A 212 -0.76 -0.54 1.35
N THR A 213 -1.80 -1.37 1.18
CA THR A 213 -2.47 -2.05 2.29
C THR A 213 -1.66 -3.24 2.80
N LEU A 214 -0.88 -3.89 1.92
CA LEU A 214 -0.05 -5.06 2.25
C LEU A 214 0.97 -4.79 3.36
N GLY A 215 1.51 -3.56 3.43
CA GLY A 215 2.46 -3.19 4.49
C GLY A 215 1.83 -3.28 5.89
N PHE A 216 0.54 -2.94 6.01
CA PHE A 216 -0.22 -3.12 7.24
C PHE A 216 -0.62 -4.59 7.44
N ALA A 217 -1.16 -5.23 6.39
CA ALA A 217 -1.68 -6.60 6.46
C ALA A 217 -0.61 -7.67 6.80
N LEU A 218 0.67 -7.36 6.58
CA LEU A 218 1.80 -8.24 6.90
C LEU A 218 2.62 -7.75 8.10
N ALA A 219 2.24 -6.64 8.75
CA ALA A 219 3.03 -6.05 9.82
C ALA A 219 3.22 -7.01 11.00
N ASP A 220 2.13 -7.58 11.53
CA ASP A 220 2.23 -8.55 12.64
C ASP A 220 2.68 -9.93 12.14
N THR A 221 2.46 -10.28 10.87
CA THR A 221 3.12 -11.45 10.27
C THR A 221 4.63 -11.34 10.37
N LEU A 222 5.20 -10.17 10.04
CA LEU A 222 6.64 -9.94 10.01
C LEU A 222 7.24 -9.69 11.41
N PHE A 223 6.60 -8.85 12.22
CA PHE A 223 7.18 -8.35 13.46
C PHE A 223 6.61 -8.99 14.74
N SER A 224 5.55 -9.79 14.65
CA SER A 224 4.95 -10.48 15.79
C SER A 224 5.04 -12.00 15.66
N THR A 225 4.34 -12.59 14.69
CA THR A 225 4.23 -14.06 14.54
C THR A 225 5.44 -14.70 13.87
N GLN A 226 6.15 -13.95 13.01
CA GLN A 226 7.25 -14.44 12.17
C GLN A 226 6.85 -15.62 11.26
N ASP A 227 5.56 -15.70 10.90
CA ASP A 227 5.06 -16.73 10.01
C ASP A 227 5.37 -16.39 8.55
N PHE A 228 6.61 -16.66 8.15
CA PHE A 228 7.09 -16.44 6.79
C PHE A 228 6.38 -17.33 5.76
N LEU A 229 5.77 -18.44 6.19
CA LEU A 229 5.01 -19.31 5.29
C LEU A 229 3.67 -18.67 4.93
N THR A 230 2.96 -18.12 5.92
CA THR A 230 1.75 -17.30 5.70
C THR A 230 2.08 -16.07 4.86
N MET A 231 3.19 -15.38 5.12
CA MET A 231 3.66 -14.27 4.27
C MET A 231 3.85 -14.71 2.81
N PHE A 232 4.47 -15.86 2.58
CA PHE A 232 4.63 -16.43 1.24
C PHE A 232 3.28 -16.75 0.58
N TYR A 233 2.34 -17.36 1.30
CA TYR A 233 1.00 -17.65 0.77
C TYR A 233 0.24 -16.39 0.37
N THR A 234 0.30 -15.34 1.19
CA THR A 234 -0.31 -14.04 0.90
C THR A 234 0.28 -13.41 -0.37
N ILE A 235 1.61 -13.38 -0.50
CA ILE A 235 2.27 -12.85 -1.69
C ILE A 235 1.93 -13.71 -2.92
N ARG A 236 1.91 -15.03 -2.78
CA ARG A 236 1.60 -15.97 -3.87
C ARG A 236 0.18 -15.78 -4.39
N VAL A 237 -0.82 -15.70 -3.52
CA VAL A 237 -2.22 -15.55 -3.94
C VAL A 237 -2.46 -14.18 -4.57
N TYR A 238 -1.81 -13.12 -4.05
CA TYR A 238 -1.87 -11.80 -4.67
C TYR A 238 -1.23 -11.79 -6.07
N ALA A 239 -0.08 -12.46 -6.24
CA ALA A 239 0.56 -12.61 -7.55
C ALA A 239 -0.31 -13.39 -8.55
N LYS A 240 -1.01 -14.45 -8.11
CA LYS A 240 -1.97 -15.18 -8.95
C LYS A 240 -3.13 -14.29 -9.40
N GLY A 241 -3.70 -13.47 -8.51
CA GLY A 241 -4.73 -12.50 -8.87
C GLY A 241 -4.25 -11.48 -9.91
N MET A 242 -3.05 -10.93 -9.70
CA MET A 242 -2.41 -10.03 -10.66
C MET A 242 -2.18 -10.66 -12.04
N LEU A 243 -1.77 -11.93 -12.08
CA LEU A 243 -1.60 -12.68 -13.33
C LEU A 243 -2.93 -12.95 -14.03
N LEU A 244 -3.97 -13.29 -13.27
CA LEU A 244 -5.33 -13.44 -13.81
C LEU A 244 -5.77 -12.14 -14.50
N GLU A 245 -5.67 -11.01 -13.82
CA GLU A 245 -6.08 -9.71 -14.36
C GLU A 245 -5.25 -9.32 -15.59
N ALA A 246 -3.93 -9.58 -15.58
CA ALA A 246 -3.09 -9.35 -16.74
C ALA A 246 -3.51 -10.19 -17.95
N ASN A 247 -3.82 -11.48 -17.74
CA ASN A 247 -4.27 -12.37 -18.80
C ASN A 247 -5.63 -11.97 -19.36
N THR A 248 -6.57 -11.61 -18.49
CA THR A 248 -7.90 -11.12 -18.89
C THR A 248 -7.80 -9.85 -19.72
N LEU A 249 -6.98 -8.88 -19.30
CA LEU A 249 -6.71 -7.66 -20.07
C LEU A 249 -6.09 -7.94 -21.45
N LEU A 250 -5.14 -8.88 -21.54
CA LEU A 250 -4.52 -9.24 -22.81
C LEU A 250 -5.50 -9.96 -23.76
N THR A 251 -6.39 -10.78 -23.20
CA THR A 251 -7.44 -11.47 -23.95
C THR A 251 -8.47 -10.47 -24.50
N GLU A 252 -8.92 -9.52 -23.68
CA GLU A 252 -9.84 -8.46 -24.10
C GLU A 252 -9.22 -7.53 -25.17
N ALA A 253 -7.90 -7.35 -25.13
CA ALA A 253 -7.16 -6.60 -26.14
C ALA A 253 -6.93 -7.39 -27.45
N GLY A 254 -7.34 -8.66 -27.53
CA GLY A 254 -7.20 -9.51 -28.72
C GLY A 254 -5.77 -10.01 -28.97
N VAL A 255 -4.94 -10.07 -27.93
CA VAL A 255 -3.55 -10.58 -28.04
C VAL A 255 -3.53 -12.12 -28.10
N PHE A 256 -4.56 -12.78 -27.54
CA PHE A 256 -4.74 -14.23 -27.51
C PHE A 256 -6.17 -14.61 -27.88
#